data_AF-A0A524AT79-F1
#
_entry.id   AF-A0A524AT79-F1
#
_cell.length_a   1.000
_cell.length_b   1.000
_cell.length_c   1.000
_cell.angle_alpha   90.00
_cell.angle_beta   90.00
_cell.angle_gamma   90.00
#
_symmetry.space_group_name_H-M   'P 1'
#
loop_
_entity.id
_entity.type
_entity.pdbx_description
1 polymer ?
#
loop_
_entity_poly.entity_id
_entity_poly.type
_entity_poly.pdbx_seq_one_letter_code
_entity_poly.pdbx_strand_id
1 'polypeptide(L)'
;MNIINKVVAKIVGSRNDRLIKKLSKTIDQINALEAELQGLSDKELSAKTQFFKQQLEQQVTLDSLLPAAFAVIREASVRVLGLRHHDVQMIGGMVLNDGNIAEMGTGEGKTLVATLPAYLNALGGSGVHVVTVNDYLAARDAQWMGKVFNFLDLSVGIVTSSMPPEEKQAAYACDIVYATNNELGFDYLRDNMAFTTEQKVQRDLNFAIIDEVDSILIDEARTPLIISGPADDYSAVYQAINKMIPSFSKQTESGEGKEIVIEEAGDYTVDEKHKQVFLTDEGHAKAEGMLISAGALPEGASLYDASNILLMQHISSALRAHVLFQKDVDYIVQEDEVVIVDEFTGRTMPGRRWSEGLHQAIEA
;
A
#
# COMPACT_ATOMS: atom_id res chain seq x y z
N MET A 1 -34.74 29.73 -8.07
CA MET A 1 -34.63 29.33 -6.65
C MET A 1 -35.58 30.24 -5.84
N ASN A 2 -36.75 29.74 -5.44
CA ASN A 2 -37.86 30.56 -4.94
C ASN A 2 -37.55 31.28 -3.62
N ILE A 3 -38.12 32.47 -3.43
CA ILE A 3 -38.02 33.32 -2.23
C ILE A 3 -38.32 32.53 -0.94
N ILE A 4 -39.23 31.57 -1.01
CA ILE A 4 -39.59 30.65 0.07
C ILE A 4 -38.37 29.82 0.53
N ASN A 5 -37.56 29.29 -0.40
CA ASN A 5 -36.35 28.54 -0.04
C ASN A 5 -35.29 29.44 0.60
N LYS A 6 -35.19 30.71 0.20
CA LYS A 6 -34.28 31.68 0.85
C LYS A 6 -34.73 32.03 2.26
N VAL A 7 -36.03 32.19 2.51
CA VAL A 7 -36.59 32.48 3.83
C VAL A 7 -36.50 31.25 4.75
N VAL A 8 -36.81 30.06 4.26
CA VAL A 8 -36.66 28.80 5.01
C VAL A 8 -35.18 28.52 5.32
N ALA A 9 -34.26 28.73 4.37
CA ALA A 9 -32.83 28.61 4.63
C ALA A 9 -32.33 29.61 5.69
N LYS A 10 -32.89 30.83 5.72
CA LYS A 10 -32.53 31.87 6.70
C LYS A 10 -33.07 31.59 8.12
N ILE A 11 -34.17 30.83 8.23
CA ILE A 11 -34.81 30.49 9.51
C ILE A 11 -34.29 29.16 10.08
N VAL A 12 -34.06 28.16 9.22
CA VAL A 12 -33.64 26.81 9.65
C VAL A 12 -32.10 26.65 9.62
N GLY A 13 -31.37 27.62 9.04
CA GLY A 13 -29.93 27.56 8.86
C GLY A 13 -29.50 26.53 7.83
N SER A 14 -28.30 26.71 7.27
CA SER A 14 -27.65 25.72 6.41
C SER A 14 -27.29 24.45 7.19
N ARG A 15 -26.95 23.37 6.47
CA ARG A 15 -26.42 22.15 7.10
C ARG A 15 -25.18 22.46 7.94
N ASN A 16 -24.33 23.36 7.46
CA ASN A 16 -23.10 23.78 8.14
C ASN A 16 -23.43 24.58 9.41
N ASP A 17 -24.40 25.49 9.37
CA ASP A 17 -24.81 26.25 10.58
C ASP A 17 -25.29 25.32 11.69
N ARG A 18 -26.02 24.25 11.33
CA ARG A 18 -26.49 23.25 12.29
C ARG A 18 -25.34 22.40 12.83
N LEU A 19 -24.39 22.02 11.98
CA LEU A 19 -23.19 21.29 12.38
C LEU A 19 -22.37 22.13 13.37
N ILE A 20 -22.06 23.38 13.03
CA ILE A 20 -21.35 24.31 13.91
C ILE A 20 -22.08 24.45 15.24
N LYS A 21 -23.41 24.64 15.23
CA LYS A 21 -24.21 24.73 16.47
C LYS A 21 -24.14 23.46 17.33
N LYS A 22 -24.04 22.28 16.71
CA LYS A 22 -23.81 21.01 17.43
C LYS A 22 -22.42 21.00 18.07
N LEU A 23 -21.39 21.37 17.31
CA LEU A 23 -20.01 21.41 17.78
C LEU A 23 -19.80 22.45 18.89
N SER A 24 -20.49 23.60 18.83
CA SER A 24 -20.43 24.62 19.90
C SER A 24 -20.88 24.08 21.26
N LYS A 25 -21.85 23.16 21.31
CA LYS A 25 -22.23 22.52 22.58
C LYS A 25 -21.12 21.66 23.15
N THR A 26 -20.34 21.01 22.29
CA THR A 26 -19.16 20.24 22.69
C THR A 26 -18.05 21.17 23.18
N ILE A 27 -17.88 22.34 22.55
CA ILE A 27 -16.95 23.38 23.01
C ILE A 27 -17.30 23.84 24.42
N ASP A 28 -18.59 24.06 24.71
CA ASP A 28 -19.02 24.43 26.07
C ASP A 28 -18.62 23.38 27.10
N GLN A 29 -18.72 22.08 26.76
CA GLN A 29 -18.27 20.98 27.61
C GLN A 29 -16.75 20.98 27.79
N ILE A 30 -15.98 21.18 26.71
CA ILE A 30 -14.51 21.28 26.77
C ILE A 30 -14.08 22.46 27.65
N ASN A 31 -14.69 23.63 27.48
CA ASN A 31 -14.38 24.85 28.24
C ASN A 31 -14.73 24.69 29.73
N ALA A 32 -15.80 23.97 30.05
CA ALA A 32 -16.19 23.72 31.44
C ALA A 32 -15.16 22.90 32.23
N LEU A 33 -14.32 22.10 31.56
CA LEU A 33 -13.27 21.29 32.18
C LEU A 33 -11.98 22.07 32.45
N GLU A 34 -11.82 23.27 31.89
CA GLU A 34 -10.56 24.02 31.92
C GLU A 34 -10.10 24.37 33.33
N ALA A 35 -11.00 24.85 34.19
CA ALA A 35 -10.65 25.24 35.56
C ALA A 35 -10.20 24.04 36.42
N GLU A 36 -10.79 22.86 36.21
CA GLU A 36 -10.37 21.63 36.90
C GLU A 36 -8.97 21.22 36.44
N LEU A 37 -8.72 21.20 35.12
CA LEU A 37 -7.45 20.77 34.54
C LEU A 37 -6.30 21.71 34.88
N GLN A 38 -6.54 23.03 34.92
CA GLN A 38 -5.55 24.01 35.38
C GLN A 38 -5.09 23.76 36.83
N GLY A 39 -5.96 23.21 37.67
CA GLY A 39 -5.63 22.86 39.05
C GLY A 39 -4.76 21.62 39.20
N LEU A 40 -4.61 20.80 38.15
CA LEU A 40 -3.81 19.58 38.19
C LEU A 40 -2.32 19.88 38.09
N SER A 41 -1.49 19.08 38.77
CA SER A 41 -0.05 19.02 38.52
C SER A 41 0.24 18.41 37.15
N ASP A 42 1.45 18.63 36.63
CA ASP A 42 1.88 18.05 35.34
C ASP A 42 1.78 16.52 35.32
N LYS A 43 2.11 15.89 36.46
CA LYS A 43 2.01 14.43 36.62
C LYS A 43 0.57 13.95 36.57
N GLU A 44 -0.36 14.67 37.20
CA GLU A 44 -1.78 14.32 37.19
C GLU A 44 -2.42 14.54 35.82
N LEU A 45 -2.00 15.60 35.10
CA LEU A 45 -2.48 15.86 33.75
C LEU A 45 -1.98 14.80 32.76
N SER A 46 -0.69 14.46 32.80
CA SER A 46 -0.09 13.38 32.00
C SER A 46 -0.75 12.02 32.29
N ALA A 47 -1.06 11.73 33.57
CA ALA A 47 -1.76 10.50 33.97
C ALA A 47 -3.18 10.36 33.38
N LYS A 48 -3.80 11.44 32.86
CA LYS A 48 -5.10 11.35 32.17
C LYS A 48 -5.03 10.47 30.92
N THR A 49 -3.88 10.39 30.25
CA THR A 49 -3.71 9.52 29.07
C THR A 49 -3.90 8.06 29.44
N GLN A 50 -3.24 7.58 30.49
CA GLN A 50 -3.43 6.20 30.96
C GLN A 50 -4.84 5.94 31.47
N PHE A 51 -5.44 6.93 32.15
CA PHE A 51 -6.86 6.86 32.55
C PHE A 51 -7.77 6.66 31.33
N PHE A 52 -7.59 7.41 30.25
CA PHE A 52 -8.40 7.25 29.04
C PHE A 52 -8.17 5.91 28.35
N LYS A 53 -6.93 5.43 28.26
CA LYS A 53 -6.61 4.08 27.73
C LYS A 53 -7.36 2.99 28.52
N GLN A 54 -7.38 3.07 29.85
CA GLN A 54 -8.16 2.15 30.70
C GLN A 54 -9.68 2.25 30.49
N GLN A 55 -10.21 3.44 30.21
CA GLN A 55 -11.64 3.59 29.88
C GLN A 55 -12.00 2.90 28.55
N LEU A 56 -11.12 3.00 27.54
CA LEU A 56 -11.31 2.30 26.26
C LEU A 56 -11.30 0.77 26.44
N GLU A 57 -10.44 0.23 27.30
CA GLU A 57 -10.47 -1.20 27.67
C GLU A 57 -11.80 -1.62 28.32
N GLN A 58 -12.47 -0.69 29.00
CA GLN A 58 -13.80 -0.88 29.59
C GLN A 58 -14.95 -0.61 28.61
N GLN A 59 -14.69 -0.62 27.31
CA GLN A 59 -15.67 -0.41 26.23
C GLN A 59 -16.31 1.00 26.18
N VAL A 60 -15.67 2.00 26.80
CA VAL A 60 -16.04 3.40 26.55
C VAL A 60 -15.65 3.75 25.11
N THR A 61 -16.51 4.51 24.40
CA THR A 61 -16.23 4.87 23.01
C THR A 61 -15.30 6.08 22.93
N LEU A 62 -14.46 6.10 21.89
CA LEU A 62 -13.55 7.23 21.60
C LEU A 62 -14.31 8.57 21.52
N ASP A 63 -15.46 8.58 20.84
CA ASP A 63 -16.34 9.75 20.72
C ASP A 63 -16.80 10.32 22.07
N SER A 64 -17.06 9.45 23.05
CA SER A 64 -17.49 9.89 24.38
C SER A 64 -16.36 10.53 25.19
N LEU A 65 -15.11 10.17 24.89
CA LEU A 65 -13.92 10.74 25.52
C LEU A 65 -13.52 12.07 24.89
N LEU A 66 -14.01 12.41 23.69
CA LEU A 66 -13.58 13.58 22.92
C LEU A 66 -13.54 14.88 23.75
N PRO A 67 -14.58 15.28 24.51
CA PRO A 67 -14.54 16.54 25.24
C PRO A 67 -13.41 16.57 26.29
N ALA A 68 -13.24 15.47 27.01
CA ALA A 68 -12.22 15.35 28.05
C ALA A 68 -10.80 15.26 27.45
N ALA A 69 -10.62 14.48 26.39
CA ALA A 69 -9.35 14.34 25.70
C ALA A 69 -8.89 15.67 25.08
N PHE A 70 -9.80 16.41 24.42
CA PHE A 70 -9.50 17.71 23.82
C PHE A 70 -9.15 18.76 24.88
N ALA A 71 -9.84 18.74 26.03
CA ALA A 71 -9.52 19.62 27.14
C ALA A 71 -8.11 19.33 27.71
N VAL A 72 -7.76 18.05 27.87
CA VAL A 72 -6.43 17.62 28.37
C VAL A 72 -5.31 18.07 27.44
N ILE A 73 -5.43 17.83 26.13
CA ILE A 73 -4.37 18.24 25.20
C ILE A 73 -4.29 19.76 25.01
N ARG A 74 -5.41 20.49 25.13
CA ARG A 74 -5.37 21.96 25.18
C ARG A 74 -4.52 22.43 26.35
N GLU A 75 -4.79 21.92 27.55
CA GLU A 75 -4.04 22.29 28.75
C GLU A 75 -2.56 21.92 28.64
N ALA A 76 -2.25 20.74 28.09
CA ALA A 76 -0.87 20.33 27.80
C ALA A 76 -0.17 21.29 26.82
N SER A 77 -0.86 21.71 25.75
CA SER A 77 -0.34 22.71 24.80
C SER A 77 -0.08 24.07 25.47
N VAL A 78 -0.95 24.51 26.38
CA VAL A 78 -0.72 25.74 27.16
C VAL A 78 0.55 25.63 28.00
N ARG A 79 0.72 24.52 28.73
CA ARG A 79 1.89 24.32 29.61
C ARG A 79 3.20 24.19 28.85
N VAL A 80 3.18 23.47 27.73
CA VAL A 80 4.40 23.09 26.99
C VAL A 80 4.78 24.13 25.94
N LEU A 81 3.80 24.71 25.24
CA LEU A 81 4.01 25.62 24.12
C LEU A 81 3.56 27.06 24.41
N GLY A 82 2.81 27.30 25.48
CA GLY A 82 2.18 28.60 25.74
C GLY A 82 1.00 28.89 24.80
N LEU A 83 0.48 27.88 24.09
CA LEU A 83 -0.55 28.05 23.08
C LEU A 83 -1.85 27.40 23.54
N ARG A 84 -2.87 28.22 23.80
CA ARG A 84 -4.24 27.77 24.07
C ARG A 84 -5.00 27.64 22.77
N HIS A 85 -5.55 26.46 22.48
CA HIS A 85 -6.44 26.30 21.32
C HIS A 85 -7.66 27.22 21.41
N HIS A 86 -7.91 27.98 20.35
CA HIS A 86 -9.13 28.76 20.18
C HIS A 86 -10.34 27.85 19.87
N ASP A 87 -11.55 28.37 20.05
CA ASP A 87 -12.77 27.59 19.80
C ASP A 87 -12.92 27.18 18.33
N VAL A 88 -12.46 28.02 17.40
CA VAL A 88 -12.40 27.68 15.97
C VAL A 88 -11.44 26.53 15.68
N GLN A 89 -10.33 26.43 16.43
CA GLN A 89 -9.37 25.34 16.35
C GLN A 89 -9.96 24.04 16.92
N MET A 90 -10.76 24.14 17.99
CA MET A 90 -11.52 22.99 18.52
C MET A 90 -12.54 22.46 17.52
N ILE A 91 -13.23 23.36 16.81
CA ILE A 91 -14.11 22.99 15.69
C ILE A 91 -13.33 22.25 14.62
N GLY A 92 -12.19 22.80 14.18
CA GLY A 92 -11.31 22.15 13.20
C GLY A 92 -10.91 20.74 13.64
N GLY A 93 -10.49 20.58 14.90
CA GLY A 93 -10.10 19.27 15.44
C GLY A 93 -11.25 18.25 15.47
N MET A 94 -12.47 18.69 15.81
CA MET A 94 -13.66 17.82 15.78
C MET A 94 -14.05 17.44 14.35
N VAL A 95 -13.95 18.38 13.40
CA VAL A 95 -14.23 18.13 11.97
C VAL A 95 -13.24 17.10 11.40
N LEU A 96 -11.95 17.22 11.73
CA LEU A 96 -10.93 16.24 11.35
C LEU A 96 -11.18 14.87 11.98
N ASN A 97 -11.55 14.83 13.27
CA ASN A 97 -11.89 13.58 13.96
C ASN A 97 -13.08 12.85 13.30
N ASP A 98 -14.07 13.60 12.81
CA ASP A 98 -15.22 13.06 12.09
C ASP A 98 -14.88 12.63 10.63
N GLY A 99 -13.60 12.66 10.24
CA GLY A 99 -13.13 12.26 8.90
C GLY A 99 -13.47 13.26 7.79
N ASN A 100 -13.67 14.53 8.13
CA ASN A 100 -14.02 15.59 7.18
C ASN A 100 -12.87 16.59 6.97
N ILE A 101 -12.99 17.44 5.93
CA ILE A 101 -12.04 18.51 5.64
C ILE A 101 -12.34 19.73 6.51
N ALA A 102 -11.36 20.15 7.31
CA ALA A 102 -11.41 21.40 8.06
C ALA A 102 -10.77 22.55 7.26
N GLU A 103 -11.58 23.34 6.55
CA GLU A 103 -11.11 24.53 5.85
C GLU A 103 -10.83 25.66 6.86
N MET A 104 -9.55 26.03 6.99
CA MET A 104 -9.08 27.06 7.92
C MET A 104 -8.11 27.99 7.19
N GLY A 105 -8.22 29.29 7.44
CA GLY A 105 -7.33 30.28 6.85
C GLY A 105 -5.87 30.06 7.26
N THR A 106 -4.93 30.49 6.41
CA THR A 106 -3.50 30.47 6.76
C THR A 106 -3.24 31.32 8.00
N GLY A 107 -2.51 30.77 8.97
CA GLY A 107 -2.24 31.43 10.25
C GLY A 107 -3.21 31.05 11.37
N GLU A 108 -4.32 30.35 11.08
CA GLU A 108 -5.26 29.86 12.09
C GLU A 108 -4.71 28.67 12.91
N GLY A 109 -3.46 28.26 12.68
CA GLY A 109 -2.77 27.24 13.48
C GLY A 109 -3.14 25.79 13.12
N LYS A 110 -3.25 25.44 11.82
CA LYS A 110 -3.53 24.07 11.33
C LYS A 110 -2.67 23.00 12.02
N THR A 111 -1.36 23.24 12.17
CA THR A 111 -0.42 22.32 12.85
C THR A 111 -0.83 22.04 14.30
N LEU A 112 -1.27 23.07 15.04
CA LEU A 112 -1.76 22.92 16.40
C LEU A 112 -3.11 22.22 16.45
N VAL A 113 -3.99 22.46 15.47
CA VAL A 113 -5.30 21.79 15.35
C VAL A 113 -5.14 20.28 15.18
N ALA A 114 -4.18 19.84 14.35
CA ALA A 114 -3.93 18.43 14.09
C ALA A 114 -3.61 17.63 15.37
N THR A 115 -3.10 18.28 16.42
CA THR A 115 -2.83 17.61 17.70
C THR A 115 -4.08 17.05 18.38
N LEU A 116 -5.23 17.72 18.21
CA LEU A 116 -6.49 17.35 18.85
C LEU A 116 -6.97 15.94 18.42
N PRO A 117 -7.25 15.68 17.13
CA PRO A 117 -7.64 14.36 16.67
C PRO A 117 -6.49 13.36 16.75
N ALA A 118 -5.23 13.78 16.59
CA ALA A 118 -4.09 12.87 16.70
C ALA A 118 -3.99 12.26 18.10
N TYR A 119 -4.11 13.08 19.15
CA TYR A 119 -4.11 12.60 20.52
C TYR A 119 -5.27 11.65 20.80
N LEU A 120 -6.49 12.05 20.46
CA LEU A 120 -7.69 11.25 20.71
C LEU A 120 -7.61 9.88 20.02
N ASN A 121 -7.22 9.83 18.74
CA ASN A 121 -7.15 8.58 17.97
C ASN A 121 -5.93 7.72 18.36
N ALA A 122 -4.86 8.33 18.87
CA ALA A 122 -3.71 7.60 19.40
C ALA A 122 -4.02 6.84 20.71
N LEU A 123 -5.04 7.25 21.48
CA LEU A 123 -5.44 6.54 22.70
C LEU A 123 -5.85 5.09 22.44
N GLY A 124 -6.33 4.76 21.24
CA GLY A 124 -6.68 3.39 20.84
C GLY A 124 -5.49 2.45 20.63
N GLY A 125 -4.25 2.97 20.60
CA GLY A 125 -3.03 2.17 20.42
C GLY A 125 -2.75 1.72 18.98
N SER A 126 -3.69 1.90 18.06
CA SER A 126 -3.54 1.51 16.64
C SER A 126 -2.71 2.49 15.80
N GLY A 127 -2.22 3.59 16.39
CA GLY A 127 -1.35 4.57 15.72
C GLY A 127 -2.10 5.61 14.89
N VAL A 128 -1.46 6.76 14.67
CA VAL A 128 -1.99 7.85 13.83
C VAL A 128 -0.91 8.35 12.88
N HIS A 129 -1.24 8.52 11.61
CA HIS A 129 -0.35 9.14 10.62
C HIS A 129 -0.71 10.62 10.43
N VAL A 130 0.26 11.52 10.60
CA VAL A 130 0.14 12.93 10.23
C VAL A 130 0.96 13.15 8.96
N VAL A 131 0.26 13.42 7.87
CA VAL A 131 0.83 13.51 6.52
C VAL A 131 1.09 14.97 6.19
N THR A 132 2.32 15.26 5.74
CA THR A 132 2.72 16.59 5.27
C THR A 132 3.25 16.52 3.85
N VAL A 133 3.45 17.67 3.21
CA VAL A 133 3.91 17.76 1.81
C VAL A 133 5.42 17.52 1.63
N ASN A 134 6.23 17.57 2.70
CA ASN A 134 7.68 17.28 2.61
C ASN A 134 8.31 16.89 3.95
N ASP A 135 9.46 16.21 3.88
CA ASP A 135 10.21 15.70 5.04
C ASP A 135 10.60 16.79 6.04
N TYR A 136 10.87 18.03 5.58
CA TYR A 136 11.21 19.14 6.47
C TYR A 136 10.03 19.53 7.35
N LEU A 137 8.83 19.65 6.78
CA LEU A 137 7.61 19.96 7.53
C LEU A 137 7.24 18.82 8.48
N ALA A 138 7.33 17.57 8.03
CA ALA A 138 7.13 16.39 8.88
C ALA A 138 8.06 16.44 10.11
N ALA A 139 9.36 16.64 9.89
CA ALA A 139 10.34 16.68 10.97
C ALA A 139 10.14 17.89 11.90
N ARG A 140 9.91 19.09 11.35
CA ARG A 140 9.65 20.31 12.12
C ARG A 140 8.43 20.14 13.01
N ASP A 141 7.33 19.65 12.46
CA ASP A 141 6.05 19.57 13.16
C ASP A 141 6.06 18.43 14.20
N ALA A 142 6.71 17.31 13.89
CA ALA A 142 6.96 16.26 14.88
C ALA A 142 7.81 16.74 16.05
N GLN A 143 8.90 17.49 15.80
CA GLN A 143 9.74 18.03 16.87
C GLN A 143 9.02 19.10 17.70
N TRP A 144 8.13 19.87 17.08
CA TRP A 144 7.41 20.94 17.76
C TRP A 144 6.20 20.42 18.53
N MET A 145 5.26 19.76 17.86
CA MET A 145 4.05 19.19 18.46
C MET A 145 4.35 17.96 19.31
N GLY A 146 5.42 17.22 19.00
CA GLY A 146 5.85 16.08 19.80
C GLY A 146 6.21 16.42 21.24
N LYS A 147 6.53 17.68 21.55
CA LYS A 147 6.69 18.11 22.95
C LYS A 147 5.40 17.94 23.75
N VAL A 148 4.24 18.22 23.13
CA VAL A 148 2.92 18.09 23.76
C VAL A 148 2.53 16.63 23.90
N PHE A 149 2.75 15.82 22.85
CA PHE A 149 2.47 14.38 22.90
C PHE A 149 3.33 13.66 23.93
N ASN A 150 4.65 13.92 23.94
CA ASN A 150 5.57 13.32 24.91
C ASN A 150 5.24 13.74 26.36
N PHE A 151 4.76 14.97 26.58
CA PHE A 151 4.27 15.41 27.89
C PHE A 151 3.06 14.58 28.36
N LEU A 152 2.21 14.15 27.42
CA LEU A 152 1.06 13.27 27.65
C LEU A 152 1.42 11.78 27.47
N ASP A 153 2.70 11.41 27.59
CA ASP A 153 3.16 10.01 27.55
C ASP A 153 2.77 9.26 26.26
N LEU A 154 2.71 9.99 25.13
CA LEU A 154 2.58 9.41 23.78
C LEU A 154 3.87 9.60 23.01
N SER A 155 4.28 8.52 22.33
CA SER A 155 5.48 8.48 21.50
C SER A 155 5.24 9.07 20.11
N VAL A 156 6.27 9.73 19.55
CA VAL A 156 6.21 10.35 18.22
C VAL A 156 7.35 9.86 17.35
N GLY A 157 7.01 9.30 16.19
CA GLY A 157 7.94 8.85 15.16
C GLY A 157 7.95 9.82 13.96
N ILE A 158 9.06 9.82 13.23
CA ILE A 158 9.20 10.54 11.97
C ILE A 158 9.70 9.53 10.95
N VAL A 159 9.09 9.50 9.77
CA VAL A 159 9.53 8.67 8.64
C VAL A 159 9.99 9.58 7.51
N THR A 160 11.24 9.40 7.07
CA THR A 160 11.85 10.16 5.96
C THR A 160 12.45 9.26 4.90
N SER A 161 12.72 9.88 3.75
CA SER A 161 13.30 9.31 2.53
C SER A 161 14.79 8.94 2.67
N SER A 162 15.15 8.08 3.62
CA SER A 162 16.50 7.50 3.77
C SER A 162 16.64 6.56 4.97
N MET A 163 15.58 6.41 5.78
CA MET A 163 15.65 5.59 6.98
C MET A 163 15.78 4.10 6.64
N PRO A 164 16.69 3.37 7.31
CA PRO A 164 16.76 1.93 7.19
C PRO A 164 15.47 1.27 7.74
N PRO A 165 15.11 0.05 7.29
CA PRO A 165 13.87 -0.62 7.68
C PRO A 165 13.68 -0.73 9.20
N GLU A 166 14.73 -1.02 9.96
CA GLU A 166 14.68 -1.13 11.43
C GLU A 166 14.29 0.19 12.11
N GLU A 167 14.82 1.32 11.62
CA GLU A 167 14.45 2.65 12.11
C GLU A 167 13.01 3.01 11.70
N LYS A 168 12.58 2.60 10.51
CA LYS A 168 11.18 2.77 10.07
C LYS A 168 10.23 1.97 10.96
N GLN A 169 10.55 0.71 11.27
CA GLN A 169 9.76 -0.11 12.20
C GLN A 169 9.62 0.57 13.56
N ALA A 170 10.72 1.11 14.11
CA ALA A 170 10.68 1.85 15.37
C ALA A 170 9.81 3.12 15.26
N ALA A 171 9.90 3.87 14.15
CA ALA A 171 9.09 5.06 13.94
C ALA A 171 7.60 4.71 13.79
N TYR A 172 7.25 3.69 13.00
CA TYR A 172 5.88 3.22 12.86
C TYR A 172 5.34 2.57 14.13
N ALA A 173 6.19 2.12 15.07
CA ALA A 173 5.79 1.64 16.39
C ALA A 173 5.39 2.76 17.38
N CYS A 174 5.63 4.03 17.04
CA CYS A 174 5.16 5.17 17.84
C CYS A 174 3.64 5.40 17.74
N ASP A 175 3.03 5.99 18.78
CA ASP A 175 1.60 6.30 18.82
C ASP A 175 1.18 7.26 17.70
N ILE A 176 2.08 8.19 17.34
CA ILE A 176 1.87 9.17 16.27
C ILE A 176 3.09 9.17 15.35
N VAL A 177 2.86 9.14 14.04
CA VAL A 177 3.89 9.09 13.02
C VAL A 177 3.73 10.27 12.07
N TYR A 178 4.77 11.08 11.92
CA TYR A 178 4.83 12.13 10.90
C TYR A 178 5.57 11.61 9.67
N ALA A 179 4.99 11.80 8.50
CA ALA A 179 5.56 11.34 7.24
C ALA A 179 5.05 12.16 6.05
N THR A 180 5.62 11.93 4.88
CA THR A 180 5.04 12.37 3.61
C THR A 180 4.13 11.29 3.04
N ASN A 181 3.21 11.69 2.16
CA ASN A 181 2.36 10.77 1.41
C ASN A 181 3.19 9.76 0.60
N ASN A 182 4.28 10.21 -0.01
CA ASN A 182 5.18 9.36 -0.80
C ASN A 182 5.85 8.28 0.06
N GLU A 183 6.38 8.64 1.24
CA GLU A 183 7.00 7.65 2.14
C GLU A 183 6.00 6.63 2.65
N LEU A 184 4.80 7.06 3.07
CA LEU A 184 3.74 6.14 3.50
C LEU A 184 3.33 5.19 2.37
N GLY A 185 3.20 5.71 1.14
CA GLY A 185 2.81 4.90 -0.01
C GLY A 185 3.89 3.91 -0.44
N PHE A 186 5.17 4.33 -0.50
CA PHE A 186 6.27 3.43 -0.85
C PHE A 186 6.54 2.39 0.23
N ASP A 187 6.40 2.74 1.52
CA ASP A 187 6.50 1.76 2.60
C ASP A 187 5.37 0.73 2.53
N TYR A 188 4.14 1.17 2.25
CA TYR A 188 3.02 0.24 2.01
C TYR A 188 3.31 -0.70 0.83
N LEU A 189 3.84 -0.17 -0.29
CA LEU A 189 4.20 -1.01 -1.44
C LEU A 189 5.32 -2.01 -1.10
N ARG A 190 6.38 -1.57 -0.40
CA ARG A 190 7.47 -2.44 0.05
C ARG A 190 7.00 -3.52 1.02
N ASP A 191 6.08 -3.20 1.93
CA ASP A 191 5.50 -4.17 2.86
C ASP A 191 4.68 -5.26 2.16
N ASN A 192 4.09 -4.95 1.00
CA ASN A 192 3.39 -5.92 0.17
C ASN A 192 4.32 -6.74 -0.75
N MET A 193 5.61 -6.40 -0.79
CA MET A 193 6.67 -7.17 -1.45
C MET A 193 7.54 -7.95 -0.45
N ALA A 194 7.35 -7.75 0.85
CA ALA A 194 8.09 -8.43 1.90
C ALA A 194 7.81 -9.93 1.91
N PHE A 195 8.85 -10.74 2.08
CA PHE A 195 8.74 -12.21 2.10
C PHE A 195 8.20 -12.73 3.44
N THR A 196 8.42 -11.99 4.53
CA THR A 196 7.93 -12.35 5.86
C THR A 196 7.28 -11.15 6.55
N THR A 197 6.46 -11.42 7.56
CA THR A 197 5.75 -10.37 8.31
C THR A 197 6.72 -9.48 9.10
N GLU A 198 7.84 -10.04 9.57
CA GLU A 198 8.86 -9.32 10.36
C GLU A 198 9.65 -8.30 9.53
N GLN A 199 9.58 -8.40 8.19
CA GLN A 199 10.20 -7.43 7.28
C GLN A 199 9.32 -6.21 7.02
N LYS A 200 8.03 -6.27 7.39
CA LYS A 200 7.11 -5.14 7.21
C LYS A 200 7.48 -4.01 8.17
N VAL A 201 7.36 -2.78 7.70
CA VAL A 201 7.65 -1.58 8.50
C VAL A 201 6.39 -0.94 9.06
N GLN A 202 5.26 -0.96 8.33
CA GLN A 202 4.00 -0.40 8.78
C GLN A 202 3.23 -1.34 9.69
N ARG A 203 2.36 -0.73 10.50
CA ARG A 203 1.30 -1.40 11.26
C ARG A 203 -0.03 -1.35 10.50
N ASP A 204 -1.09 -1.87 11.11
CA ASP A 204 -2.46 -1.70 10.62
C ASP A 204 -2.82 -0.21 10.42
N LEU A 205 -3.43 0.10 9.28
CA LEU A 205 -3.82 1.46 8.92
C LEU A 205 -5.07 1.88 9.72
N ASN A 206 -4.91 2.83 10.65
CA ASN A 206 -5.97 3.26 11.55
C ASN A 206 -6.56 4.62 11.19
N PHE A 207 -5.78 5.70 11.34
CA PHE A 207 -6.24 7.06 11.14
C PHE A 207 -5.14 7.93 10.52
N ALA A 208 -5.50 8.78 9.56
CA ALA A 208 -4.56 9.68 8.89
C ALA A 208 -5.11 11.11 8.84
N ILE A 209 -4.29 12.08 9.24
CA ILE A 209 -4.58 13.51 9.14
C ILE A 209 -3.67 14.05 8.04
N ILE A 210 -4.26 14.57 6.97
CA ILE A 210 -3.51 15.08 5.81
C ILE A 210 -3.50 16.62 5.86
N ASP A 211 -2.32 17.20 6.06
CA ASP A 211 -2.12 18.63 5.88
C ASP A 211 -1.96 18.97 4.39
N GLU A 212 -2.48 20.12 3.97
CA GLU A 212 -2.58 20.53 2.55
C GLU A 212 -3.20 19.44 1.65
N VAL A 213 -4.41 19.01 2.04
CA VAL A 213 -5.17 17.93 1.40
C VAL A 213 -5.42 18.14 -0.10
N ASP A 214 -5.52 19.38 -0.56
CA ASP A 214 -5.66 19.73 -1.97
C ASP A 214 -4.40 19.37 -2.77
N SER A 215 -3.23 19.72 -2.25
CA SER A 215 -1.95 19.39 -2.88
C SER A 215 -1.77 17.86 -2.98
N ILE A 216 -2.08 17.12 -1.91
CA ILE A 216 -1.83 15.68 -1.85
C ILE A 216 -2.89 14.87 -2.60
N LEU A 217 -4.19 15.10 -2.32
CA LEU A 217 -5.26 14.27 -2.88
C LEU A 217 -5.75 14.73 -4.26
N ILE A 218 -5.38 15.92 -4.73
CA ILE A 218 -5.76 16.42 -6.06
C ILE A 218 -4.53 16.54 -6.97
N ASP A 219 -3.52 17.31 -6.57
CA ASP A 219 -2.42 17.63 -7.47
C ASP A 219 -1.43 16.46 -7.63
N GLU A 220 -1.05 15.81 -6.53
CA GLU A 220 -0.11 14.69 -6.53
C GLU A 220 -0.77 13.36 -6.93
N ALA A 221 -2.06 13.19 -6.67
CA ALA A 221 -2.82 11.98 -7.01
C ALA A 221 -2.89 11.66 -8.52
N ARG A 222 -2.37 12.55 -9.39
CA ARG A 222 -2.28 12.34 -10.84
C ARG A 222 -1.23 11.30 -11.24
N THR A 223 -0.22 11.07 -10.40
CA THR A 223 0.89 10.14 -10.70
C THR A 223 0.87 8.99 -9.72
N PRO A 224 0.82 7.72 -10.18
CA PRO A 224 0.90 6.58 -9.28
C PRO A 224 2.30 6.42 -8.70
N LEU A 225 2.37 5.81 -7.51
CA LEU A 225 3.64 5.35 -6.93
C LEU A 225 4.02 4.00 -7.54
N ILE A 226 5.22 3.92 -8.11
CA ILE A 226 5.70 2.72 -8.84
C ILE A 226 7.05 2.30 -8.28
N ILE A 227 7.16 1.03 -7.89
CA ILE A 227 8.45 0.37 -7.64
C ILE A 227 8.83 -0.38 -8.90
N SER A 228 9.90 0.05 -9.56
CA SER A 228 10.48 -0.61 -10.72
C SER A 228 11.80 -1.25 -10.32
N GLY A 229 11.99 -2.52 -10.65
CA GLY A 229 13.28 -3.21 -10.55
C GLY A 229 13.87 -3.46 -11.94
N PRO A 230 15.20 -3.64 -12.07
CA PRO A 230 15.75 -4.22 -13.29
C PRO A 230 15.08 -5.58 -13.51
N ALA A 231 14.66 -5.85 -14.75
CA ALA A 231 14.37 -7.24 -15.12
C ALA A 231 15.71 -7.98 -15.11
N ASP A 232 15.81 -9.06 -14.34
CA ASP A 232 16.99 -9.93 -14.43
C ASP A 232 17.16 -10.38 -15.89
N ASP A 233 18.39 -10.29 -16.39
CA ASP A 233 18.70 -10.69 -17.77
C ASP A 233 18.73 -12.22 -17.88
N TYR A 234 17.55 -12.80 -18.13
CA TYR A 234 17.40 -14.23 -18.40
C TYR A 234 17.73 -14.60 -19.85
N SER A 235 18.27 -13.71 -20.69
CA SER A 235 18.53 -13.98 -22.12
C SER A 235 19.37 -15.24 -22.33
N ALA A 236 20.42 -15.42 -21.52
CA ALA A 236 21.26 -16.62 -21.58
C ALA A 236 20.51 -17.91 -21.23
N VAL A 237 19.56 -17.83 -20.28
CA VAL A 237 18.71 -18.96 -19.87
C VAL A 237 17.74 -19.32 -20.99
N TYR A 238 17.07 -18.34 -21.59
CA TYR A 238 16.19 -18.56 -22.73
C TYR A 238 16.93 -19.17 -23.92
N GLN A 239 18.12 -18.68 -24.26
CA GLN A 239 18.94 -19.25 -25.34
C GLN A 239 19.39 -20.69 -25.05
N ALA A 240 19.71 -21.00 -23.80
CA ALA A 240 20.10 -22.36 -23.40
C ALA A 240 18.91 -23.33 -23.51
N ILE A 241 17.74 -22.93 -23.00
CA ILE A 241 16.51 -23.72 -23.09
C ILE A 241 16.08 -23.90 -24.54
N ASN A 242 16.13 -22.83 -25.37
CA ASN A 242 15.81 -22.89 -26.79
C ASN A 242 16.60 -23.99 -27.51
N LYS A 243 17.88 -24.16 -27.21
CA LYS A 243 18.72 -25.24 -27.78
C LYS A 243 18.29 -26.65 -27.36
N MET A 244 17.61 -26.79 -26.22
CA MET A 244 17.14 -28.08 -25.71
C MET A 244 15.84 -28.51 -26.37
N ILE A 245 14.90 -27.58 -26.58
CA ILE A 245 13.52 -27.87 -27.01
C ILE A 245 13.44 -28.73 -28.28
N PRO A 246 14.24 -28.53 -29.34
CA PRO A 246 14.18 -29.36 -30.55
C PRO A 246 14.45 -30.86 -30.32
N SER A 247 15.03 -31.24 -29.18
CA SER A 247 15.24 -32.64 -28.83
C SER A 247 14.00 -33.32 -28.26
N PHE A 248 12.94 -32.57 -27.92
CA PHE A 248 11.71 -33.07 -27.30
C PHE A 248 10.76 -33.62 -28.39
N SER A 249 10.19 -34.79 -28.17
CA SER A 249 9.23 -35.42 -29.07
C SER A 249 7.79 -35.22 -28.60
N LYS A 250 6.85 -35.10 -29.55
CA LYS A 250 5.41 -35.05 -29.25
C LYS A 250 4.91 -36.46 -28.91
N GLN A 251 4.20 -36.61 -27.80
CA GLN A 251 3.43 -37.81 -27.48
C GLN A 251 2.20 -37.88 -28.39
N THR A 252 1.92 -39.05 -28.96
CA THR A 252 0.68 -39.33 -29.68
C THR A 252 -0.21 -40.25 -28.86
N GLU A 253 -1.45 -39.82 -28.68
CA GLU A 253 -2.43 -40.51 -27.85
C GLU A 253 -3.82 -40.43 -28.49
N SER A 254 -4.63 -41.48 -28.29
CA SER A 254 -5.99 -41.56 -28.80
C SER A 254 -6.99 -41.87 -27.67
N GLY A 255 -8.18 -41.27 -27.75
CA GLY A 255 -9.24 -41.38 -26.74
C GLY A 255 -9.48 -40.07 -25.96
N GLU A 256 -10.53 -40.03 -25.13
CA GLU A 256 -10.86 -38.88 -24.27
C GLU A 256 -11.08 -39.34 -22.82
N GLY A 257 -10.59 -38.55 -21.85
CA GLY A 257 -10.86 -38.77 -20.43
C GLY A 257 -10.07 -39.93 -19.81
N LYS A 258 -10.75 -40.98 -19.34
CA LYS A 258 -10.11 -42.13 -18.66
C LYS A 258 -9.69 -43.26 -19.62
N GLU A 259 -9.97 -43.12 -20.90
CA GLU A 259 -9.69 -44.12 -21.95
C GLU A 259 -8.61 -43.62 -22.92
N ILE A 260 -7.59 -42.92 -22.40
CA ILE A 260 -6.43 -42.48 -23.21
C ILE A 260 -5.51 -43.68 -23.44
N VAL A 261 -5.26 -44.00 -24.71
CA VAL A 261 -4.27 -44.99 -25.13
C VAL A 261 -3.10 -44.25 -25.75
N ILE A 262 -1.92 -44.39 -25.13
CA ILE A 262 -0.67 -43.83 -25.65
C ILE A 262 -0.23 -44.71 -26.83
N GLU A 263 -0.17 -44.14 -28.03
CA GLU A 263 0.27 -44.81 -29.25
C GLU A 263 1.79 -44.73 -29.39
N GLU A 264 2.35 -43.54 -29.17
CA GLU A 264 3.79 -43.28 -29.12
C GLU A 264 4.09 -42.38 -27.93
N ALA A 265 4.93 -42.88 -27.02
CA ALA A 265 5.41 -42.10 -25.88
C ALA A 265 6.29 -40.94 -26.36
N GLY A 266 6.11 -39.78 -25.75
CA GLY A 266 6.88 -38.58 -26.08
C GLY A 266 7.04 -37.68 -24.87
N ASP A 267 7.78 -36.59 -25.06
CA ASP A 267 8.17 -35.67 -24.00
C ASP A 267 7.10 -34.60 -23.69
N TYR A 268 6.15 -34.36 -24.59
CA TYR A 268 5.08 -33.38 -24.37
C TYR A 268 3.78 -33.72 -25.10
N THR A 269 2.65 -33.23 -24.57
CA THR A 269 1.34 -33.25 -25.21
C THR A 269 0.91 -31.83 -25.61
N VAL A 270 -0.01 -31.74 -26.57
CA VAL A 270 -0.46 -30.46 -27.13
C VAL A 270 -1.98 -30.38 -27.07
N ASP A 271 -2.48 -29.33 -26.44
CA ASP A 271 -3.89 -28.93 -26.51
C ASP A 271 -4.02 -27.79 -27.52
N GLU A 272 -4.34 -28.16 -28.78
CA GLU A 272 -4.51 -27.19 -29.86
C GLU A 272 -5.73 -26.28 -29.64
N LYS A 273 -6.75 -26.75 -28.92
CA LYS A 273 -7.98 -25.97 -28.64
C LYS A 273 -7.71 -24.81 -27.69
N HIS A 274 -6.88 -25.03 -26.67
CA HIS A 274 -6.51 -23.99 -25.71
C HIS A 274 -5.15 -23.36 -25.99
N LYS A 275 -4.48 -23.76 -27.08
CA LYS A 275 -3.09 -23.37 -27.42
C LYS A 275 -2.15 -23.56 -26.21
N GLN A 276 -2.18 -24.76 -25.62
CA GLN A 276 -1.32 -25.14 -24.50
C GLN A 276 -0.44 -26.36 -24.83
N VAL A 277 0.71 -26.43 -24.18
CA VAL A 277 1.66 -27.55 -24.26
C VAL A 277 1.97 -27.98 -22.84
N PHE A 278 1.98 -29.29 -22.60
CA PHE A 278 2.27 -29.88 -21.30
C PHE A 278 3.41 -30.87 -21.42
N LEU A 279 4.37 -30.84 -20.50
CA LEU A 279 5.38 -31.89 -20.41
C LEU A 279 4.75 -33.18 -19.88
N THR A 280 5.21 -34.31 -20.41
CA THR A 280 4.94 -35.64 -19.84
C THR A 280 5.95 -35.93 -18.73
N ASP A 281 5.72 -36.99 -17.95
CA ASP A 281 6.68 -37.45 -16.94
C ASP A 281 8.05 -37.78 -17.56
N GLU A 282 8.06 -38.34 -18.78
CA GLU A 282 9.30 -38.63 -19.52
C GLU A 282 10.00 -37.35 -19.98
N GLY A 283 9.25 -36.37 -20.50
CA GLY A 283 9.80 -35.07 -20.88
C GLY A 283 10.34 -34.28 -19.70
N HIS A 284 9.70 -34.40 -18.54
CA HIS A 284 10.21 -33.85 -17.29
C HIS A 284 11.57 -34.46 -16.91
N ALA A 285 11.68 -35.79 -16.88
CA ALA A 285 12.94 -36.47 -16.56
C ALA A 285 14.05 -36.13 -17.57
N LYS A 286 13.70 -36.01 -18.85
CA LYS A 286 14.63 -35.59 -19.90
C LYS A 286 15.11 -34.15 -19.73
N ALA A 287 14.19 -33.22 -19.42
CA ALA A 287 14.52 -31.83 -19.15
C ALA A 287 15.48 -31.69 -17.95
N GLU A 288 15.19 -32.39 -16.85
CA GLU A 288 16.07 -32.45 -15.68
C GLU A 288 17.45 -32.98 -16.05
N GLY A 289 17.54 -34.10 -16.77
CA GLY A 289 18.82 -34.69 -17.18
C GLY A 289 19.66 -33.76 -18.06
N MET A 290 19.03 -33.04 -18.98
CA MET A 290 19.71 -32.06 -19.84
C MET A 290 20.18 -30.83 -19.05
N LEU A 291 19.38 -30.34 -18.10
CA LEU A 291 19.74 -29.21 -17.25
C LEU A 291 20.87 -29.57 -16.27
N ILE A 292 20.85 -30.77 -15.71
CA ILE A 292 21.94 -31.29 -14.85
C ILE A 292 23.22 -31.41 -15.67
N SER A 293 23.15 -31.97 -16.88
CA SER A 293 24.31 -32.10 -17.77
C SER A 293 24.90 -30.75 -18.19
N ALA A 294 24.06 -29.72 -18.29
CA ALA A 294 24.46 -28.35 -18.58
C ALA A 294 24.95 -27.57 -17.34
N GLY A 295 24.86 -28.15 -16.13
CA GLY A 295 25.21 -27.51 -14.87
C GLY A 295 24.19 -26.46 -14.40
N ALA A 296 23.00 -26.40 -15.00
CA ALA A 296 21.93 -25.47 -14.67
C ALA A 296 21.03 -25.97 -13.53
N LEU A 297 21.08 -27.27 -13.21
CA LEU A 297 20.34 -27.91 -12.13
C LEU A 297 21.29 -28.82 -11.32
N PRO A 298 21.29 -28.78 -9.96
CA PRO A 298 22.12 -29.67 -9.16
C PRO A 298 21.74 -31.16 -9.34
N GLU A 299 22.71 -32.08 -9.22
CA GLU A 299 22.42 -33.51 -9.22
C GLU A 299 21.43 -33.87 -8.11
N GLY A 300 20.31 -34.49 -8.48
CA GLY A 300 19.25 -34.90 -7.56
C GLY A 300 18.22 -33.83 -7.21
N ALA A 301 18.30 -32.62 -7.78
CA ALA A 301 17.24 -31.61 -7.68
C ALA A 301 16.14 -31.88 -8.71
N SER A 302 14.91 -31.46 -8.41
CA SER A 302 13.75 -31.62 -9.31
C SER A 302 13.27 -30.28 -9.88
N LEU A 303 12.74 -30.30 -11.10
CA LEU A 303 12.04 -29.16 -11.69
C LEU A 303 10.79 -28.75 -10.91
N TYR A 304 10.23 -29.63 -10.08
CA TYR A 304 9.09 -29.31 -9.20
C TYR A 304 9.48 -28.63 -7.88
N ASP A 305 10.77 -28.54 -7.57
CA ASP A 305 11.21 -27.85 -6.37
C ASP A 305 10.84 -26.36 -6.46
N ALA A 306 10.41 -25.78 -5.33
CA ALA A 306 9.95 -24.39 -5.29
C ALA A 306 10.99 -23.38 -5.80
N SER A 307 12.29 -23.72 -5.68
CA SER A 307 13.40 -22.91 -6.20
C SER A 307 13.49 -22.90 -7.74
N ASN A 308 12.85 -23.85 -8.43
CA ASN A 308 13.00 -24.09 -9.87
C ASN A 308 11.71 -23.77 -10.67
N ILE A 309 10.67 -23.22 -10.03
CA ILE A 309 9.39 -22.88 -10.66
C ILE A 309 9.58 -21.98 -11.88
N LEU A 310 10.46 -20.97 -11.79
CA LEU A 310 10.72 -20.05 -12.89
C LEU A 310 11.38 -20.75 -14.08
N LEU A 311 12.30 -21.68 -13.81
CA LEU A 311 12.98 -22.47 -14.85
C LEU A 311 11.98 -23.37 -15.58
N MET A 312 11.06 -23.99 -14.84
CA MET A 312 9.99 -24.80 -15.40
C MET A 312 9.03 -23.94 -16.25
N GLN A 313 8.69 -22.74 -15.80
CA GLN A 313 7.90 -21.79 -16.60
C GLN A 313 8.62 -21.42 -17.90
N HIS A 314 9.94 -21.20 -17.88
CA HIS A 314 10.71 -20.90 -19.09
C HIS A 314 10.72 -22.07 -20.09
N ILE A 315 10.86 -23.32 -19.62
CA ILE A 315 10.78 -24.51 -20.47
C ILE A 315 9.40 -24.62 -21.13
N SER A 316 8.32 -24.46 -20.35
CA SER A 316 6.95 -24.47 -20.90
C SER A 316 6.75 -23.38 -21.94
N SER A 317 7.22 -22.16 -21.68
CA SER A 317 7.11 -21.06 -22.64
C SER A 317 7.90 -21.30 -23.92
N ALA A 318 9.09 -21.93 -23.84
CA ALA A 318 9.89 -22.31 -25.00
C ALA A 318 9.24 -23.44 -25.81
N LEU A 319 8.73 -24.50 -25.16
CA LEU A 319 7.95 -25.54 -25.83
C LEU A 319 6.74 -24.95 -26.54
N ARG A 320 6.02 -24.05 -25.86
CA ARG A 320 4.86 -23.37 -26.45
C ARG A 320 5.25 -22.55 -27.68
N ALA A 321 6.36 -21.80 -27.61
CA ALA A 321 6.87 -21.03 -28.74
C ALA A 321 7.20 -21.91 -29.96
N HIS A 322 7.91 -23.03 -29.77
CA HIS A 322 8.28 -23.93 -30.86
C HIS A 322 7.10 -24.67 -31.49
N VAL A 323 6.16 -25.10 -30.66
CA VAL A 323 5.10 -26.03 -31.08
C VAL A 323 3.87 -25.30 -31.61
N LEU A 324 3.52 -24.15 -31.03
CA LEU A 324 2.24 -23.48 -31.28
C LEU A 324 2.33 -22.14 -31.99
N PHE A 325 3.50 -21.50 -32.04
CA PHE A 325 3.66 -20.18 -32.64
C PHE A 325 4.54 -20.26 -33.88
N GLN A 326 3.97 -19.92 -35.03
CA GLN A 326 4.63 -20.00 -36.32
C GLN A 326 5.04 -18.61 -36.80
N LYS A 327 6.30 -18.52 -37.24
CA LYS A 327 6.80 -17.34 -37.95
C LYS A 327 6.02 -17.14 -39.25
N ASP A 328 5.73 -15.87 -39.55
CA ASP A 328 4.94 -15.39 -40.69
C ASP A 328 3.44 -15.75 -40.64
N VAL A 329 2.96 -16.31 -39.51
CA VAL A 329 1.53 -16.59 -39.25
C VAL A 329 1.10 -15.89 -37.96
N ASP A 330 1.69 -16.26 -36.83
CA ASP A 330 1.36 -15.69 -35.52
C ASP A 330 2.22 -14.45 -35.20
N TYR A 331 3.40 -14.36 -35.83
CA TYR A 331 4.35 -13.28 -35.61
C TYR A 331 5.28 -13.08 -36.81
N ILE A 332 5.84 -11.89 -36.94
CA ILE A 332 6.91 -11.57 -37.88
C ILE A 332 8.11 -11.01 -37.13
N VAL A 333 9.28 -11.05 -37.76
CA VAL A 333 10.49 -10.39 -37.24
C VAL A 333 10.82 -9.22 -38.16
N GLN A 334 10.78 -8.01 -37.63
CA GLN A 334 11.05 -6.77 -38.36
C GLN A 334 12.02 -5.90 -37.55
N GLU A 335 13.11 -5.44 -38.17
CA GLU A 335 14.13 -4.60 -37.50
C GLU A 335 14.68 -5.24 -36.20
N ASP A 336 14.89 -6.56 -36.23
CA ASP A 336 15.31 -7.39 -35.09
C ASP A 336 14.32 -7.41 -33.90
N GLU A 337 13.06 -6.98 -34.11
CA GLU A 337 11.98 -7.09 -33.13
C GLU A 337 10.88 -8.09 -33.55
N VAL A 338 10.34 -8.82 -32.58
CA VAL A 338 9.20 -9.72 -32.76
C VAL A 338 7.90 -8.90 -32.71
N VAL A 339 7.14 -8.92 -33.81
CA VAL A 339 5.86 -8.22 -33.93
C VAL A 339 4.73 -9.24 -34.06
N ILE A 340 3.72 -9.13 -33.19
CA ILE A 340 2.56 -10.02 -33.17
C ILE A 340 1.67 -9.77 -34.40
N VAL A 341 1.18 -10.85 -35.03
CA VAL A 341 0.16 -10.78 -36.08
C VAL A 341 -1.19 -11.22 -35.49
N ASP A 342 -2.23 -10.42 -35.71
CA ASP A 342 -3.58 -10.74 -35.25
C ASP A 342 -4.19 -11.88 -36.09
N GLU A 343 -4.60 -12.96 -35.44
CA GLU A 343 -5.12 -14.19 -36.07
C GLU A 343 -6.40 -13.98 -36.90
N PHE A 344 -7.21 -12.96 -36.58
CA PHE A 344 -8.47 -12.71 -37.28
C PHE A 344 -8.34 -11.70 -38.42
N THR A 345 -7.47 -10.71 -38.25
CA THR A 345 -7.36 -9.55 -39.16
C THR A 345 -6.08 -9.54 -39.98
N GLY A 346 -5.07 -10.35 -39.62
CA GLY A 346 -3.75 -10.37 -40.25
C GLY A 346 -2.94 -9.09 -40.04
N ARG A 347 -3.37 -8.20 -39.13
CA ARG A 347 -2.69 -6.93 -38.86
C ARG A 347 -1.56 -7.12 -37.86
N THR A 348 -0.45 -6.43 -38.11
CA THR A 348 0.66 -6.33 -37.17
C THR A 348 0.26 -5.48 -35.96
N MET A 349 0.59 -5.94 -34.76
CA MET A 349 0.33 -5.28 -33.48
C MET A 349 1.64 -4.81 -32.82
N PRO A 350 2.26 -3.71 -33.30
CA PRO A 350 3.50 -3.19 -32.72
C PRO A 350 3.30 -2.73 -31.28
N GLY A 351 4.31 -2.97 -30.43
CA GLY A 351 4.30 -2.63 -29.00
C GLY A 351 3.52 -3.60 -28.10
N ARG A 352 2.87 -4.63 -28.66
CA ARG A 352 2.21 -5.68 -27.88
C ARG A 352 3.18 -6.85 -27.68
N ARG A 353 3.23 -7.40 -26.46
CA ARG A 353 4.05 -8.57 -26.11
C ARG A 353 3.18 -9.67 -25.49
N TRP A 354 3.57 -10.94 -25.67
CA TRP A 354 2.96 -12.05 -24.93
C TRP A 354 3.45 -12.09 -23.48
N SER A 355 2.57 -12.48 -22.57
CA SER A 355 2.87 -12.61 -21.13
C SER A 355 3.62 -13.91 -20.80
N GLU A 356 3.98 -14.06 -19.52
CA GLU A 356 4.54 -15.30 -18.94
C GLU A 356 5.86 -15.77 -19.58
N GLY A 357 6.62 -14.85 -20.14
CA GLY A 357 7.93 -15.16 -20.72
C GLY A 357 7.88 -15.79 -22.10
N LEU A 358 6.69 -15.89 -22.73
CA LEU A 358 6.54 -16.44 -24.08
C LEU A 358 7.19 -15.54 -25.14
N HIS A 359 7.07 -14.22 -24.99
CA HIS A 359 7.64 -13.30 -25.97
C HIS A 359 9.17 -13.40 -26.00
N GLN A 360 9.80 -13.47 -24.82
CA GLN A 360 11.23 -13.73 -24.69
C GLN A 360 11.63 -15.10 -25.24
N ALA A 361 10.78 -16.12 -25.10
CA ALA A 361 11.03 -17.44 -25.69
C ALA A 361 10.93 -17.46 -27.22
N ILE A 362 10.16 -16.55 -27.83
CA ILE A 362 10.10 -16.37 -29.30
C ILE A 362 11.28 -15.52 -29.80
N GLU A 363 11.75 -14.56 -29.00
CA GLU A 363 12.94 -13.75 -29.30
C GLU A 363 14.24 -14.59 -29.29
N ALA A 364 14.32 -15.58 -28.40
CA ALA A 364 15.49 -16.45 -28.21
C ALA A 364 15.61 -17.56 -29.25
#